data_AF-A0A524GW05-F1
#
_entry.id   AF-A0A524GW05-F1
#
_cell.length_a   1.000
_cell.length_b   1.000
_cell.length_c   1.000
_cell.angle_alpha   90.00
_cell.angle_beta   90.00
_cell.angle_gamma   90.00
#
_symmetry.space_group_name_H-M   'P 1'
#
loop_
_entity.id
_entity.type
_entity.pdbx_description
1 polymer ?
#
loop_
_entity_poly.entity_id
_entity_poly.type
_entity_poly.pdbx_seq_one_letter_code
_entity_poly.pdbx_strand_id
1 'polypeptide(L)'
;MKFNLLNFMLVASLSVACNKPDLTNLRESSSFPDIFPDYTGVTIPADIAPLNFSISDRCERVLVIISGETGKIEIKSSDNKVIIPSDKWKKLIHENRGGSLKVEVFAI
;
A
#
# COMPACT_ATOMS: atom_id res chain seq x y z
N MET A 1 -30.12 6.78 -35.87
CA MET A 1 -29.08 7.32 -34.98
C MET A 1 -27.73 6.78 -35.45
N LYS A 2 -26.92 7.60 -36.15
CA LYS A 2 -25.56 7.22 -36.53
C LYS A 2 -24.65 7.51 -35.33
N PHE A 3 -24.37 6.49 -34.52
CA PHE A 3 -23.34 6.61 -33.49
C PHE A 3 -21.99 6.78 -34.20
N ASN A 4 -21.37 7.95 -34.06
CA ASN A 4 -20.11 8.27 -34.72
C ASN A 4 -19.02 7.32 -34.22
N LEU A 5 -18.55 6.42 -35.09
CA LEU A 5 -17.47 5.47 -34.82
C LEU A 5 -16.20 6.16 -34.28
N LEU A 6 -16.00 7.43 -34.65
CA LEU A 6 -14.94 8.32 -34.17
C LEU A 6 -15.00 8.59 -32.66
N ASN A 7 -16.21 8.69 -32.08
CA ASN A 7 -16.38 8.87 -30.62
C ASN A 7 -16.01 7.61 -29.85
N PHE A 8 -16.12 6.43 -30.45
CA PHE A 8 -15.78 5.17 -29.78
C PHE A 8 -14.26 5.00 -29.65
N MET A 9 -13.49 5.44 -30.66
CA MET A 9 -12.01 5.43 -30.59
C MET A 9 -11.45 6.42 -29.56
N LEU A 10 -12.08 7.58 -29.37
CA LEU A 10 -11.59 8.60 -28.42
C LEU A 10 -11.77 8.18 -26.95
N VAL A 11 -12.78 7.35 -26.65
CA VAL A 11 -13.00 6.82 -25.29
C VAL A 11 -12.08 5.63 -25.00
N ALA A 12 -11.73 4.84 -26.02
CA ALA A 12 -10.83 3.69 -25.87
C ALA A 12 -9.39 4.09 -25.50
N SER A 13 -8.91 5.27 -25.92
CA SER A 13 -7.53 5.72 -25.72
C SER A 13 -7.17 6.16 -24.29
N LEU A 14 -8.17 6.40 -23.42
CA LEU A 14 -7.94 6.84 -22.03
C LEU A 14 -7.73 5.69 -21.03
N SER A 15 -7.70 4.44 -21.49
CA SER A 15 -7.78 3.26 -20.60
C SER A 15 -6.42 2.67 -20.20
N VAL A 16 -5.29 3.27 -20.60
CA VAL A 16 -3.96 2.66 -20.43
C VAL A 16 -3.03 3.53 -19.58
N ALA A 17 -3.36 3.69 -18.29
CA ALA A 17 -2.43 4.26 -17.32
C ALA A 17 -2.60 3.68 -15.91
N CYS A 18 -2.81 2.38 -15.80
CA CYS A 18 -2.67 1.66 -14.52
C CYS A 18 -1.32 0.93 -14.51
N ASN A 19 -0.22 1.69 -14.38
CA ASN A 19 1.11 1.09 -14.21
C ASN A 19 1.19 0.48 -12.81
N LYS A 20 1.36 -0.85 -12.74
CA LYS A 20 1.80 -1.49 -11.51
C LYS A 20 3.29 -1.17 -11.32
N PRO A 21 3.74 -0.86 -10.09
CA PRO A 21 5.16 -0.67 -9.85
C PRO A 21 5.90 -1.94 -10.25
N ASP A 22 6.99 -1.78 -11.00
CA ASP A 22 7.86 -2.88 -11.39
C ASP A 22 8.71 -3.30 -10.17
N LEU A 23 8.45 -4.51 -9.68
CA LEU A 23 9.10 -5.08 -8.50
C LEU A 23 10.20 -6.08 -8.89
N THR A 24 10.62 -6.12 -10.16
CA THR A 24 11.62 -7.10 -10.63
C THR A 24 13.05 -6.79 -10.20
N ASN A 25 13.36 -5.52 -9.90
CA ASN A 25 14.68 -5.05 -9.48
C ASN A 25 14.68 -4.49 -8.06
N LEU A 26 14.09 -5.23 -7.12
CA LEU A 26 14.13 -4.86 -5.70
C LEU A 26 15.47 -5.26 -5.07
N ARG A 27 16.06 -4.33 -4.34
CA ARG A 27 17.22 -4.59 -3.49
C ARG A 27 16.78 -4.52 -2.02
N GLU A 28 17.05 -5.59 -1.29
CA GLU A 28 16.84 -5.59 0.15
C GLU A 28 17.78 -4.59 0.83
N SER A 29 17.22 -3.75 1.69
CA SER A 29 17.99 -2.82 2.51
C SER A 29 18.56 -3.53 3.73
N SER A 30 19.75 -3.14 4.18
CA SER A 30 20.34 -3.64 5.43
C SER A 30 19.70 -3.04 6.69
N SER A 31 18.81 -2.06 6.53
CA SER A 31 18.10 -1.38 7.63
C SER A 31 16.65 -1.09 7.26
N PHE A 32 15.80 -0.98 8.28
CA PHE A 32 14.44 -0.49 8.13
C PHE A 32 14.41 0.99 7.73
N PRO A 33 13.37 1.44 6.99
CA PRO A 33 13.17 2.87 6.74
C PRO A 33 12.90 3.60 8.06
N ASP A 34 13.37 4.84 8.16
CA ASP A 34 12.97 5.71 9.27
C ASP A 34 11.51 6.14 9.06
N ILE A 35 10.65 5.82 10.03
CA ILE A 35 9.21 6.06 9.96
C ILE A 35 8.71 6.82 11.18
N PHE A 36 7.68 7.64 10.95
CA PHE A 36 6.99 8.36 12.02
C PHE A 36 5.46 8.23 11.92
N PRO A 37 4.77 7.84 13.01
CA PRO A 37 5.35 7.29 14.25
C PRO A 37 6.08 5.97 14.03
N ASP A 38 7.02 5.63 14.92
CA ASP A 38 7.73 4.35 14.86
C ASP A 38 6.86 3.23 15.46
N TYR A 39 6.34 2.37 14.60
CA TYR A 39 5.56 1.18 14.96
C TYR A 39 6.35 -0.11 14.80
N THR A 40 7.68 -0.04 14.73
CA THR A 40 8.52 -1.23 14.60
C THR A 40 8.42 -2.10 15.85
N GLY A 41 8.04 -3.37 15.68
CA GLY A 41 8.04 -4.35 16.77
C GLY A 41 7.00 -4.10 17.88
N VAL A 42 6.00 -3.27 17.64
CA VAL A 42 4.97 -2.97 18.66
C VAL A 42 3.89 -4.04 18.72
N THR A 43 3.27 -4.20 19.89
CA THR A 43 2.04 -4.98 20.06
C THR A 43 0.83 -4.04 20.04
N ILE A 44 -0.22 -4.41 19.31
CA ILE A 44 -1.43 -3.60 19.15
C ILE A 44 -2.69 -4.32 19.63
N PRO A 45 -3.68 -3.57 20.16
CA PRO A 45 -5.02 -4.09 20.38
C PRO A 45 -5.72 -4.48 19.08
N ALA A 46 -6.54 -5.51 19.12
CA ALA A 46 -7.25 -6.05 17.95
C ALA A 46 -8.36 -5.15 17.36
N ASP A 47 -8.64 -4.00 17.99
CA ASP A 47 -9.64 -3.03 17.52
C ASP A 47 -9.03 -1.62 17.39
N ILE A 48 -7.69 -1.52 17.31
CA ILE A 48 -7.00 -0.23 17.14
C ILE A 48 -7.30 0.40 15.78
N ALA A 49 -7.31 1.73 15.74
CA ALA A 49 -7.37 2.49 14.50
C ALA A 49 -6.17 2.16 13.56
N PRO A 50 -6.30 2.42 12.25
CA PRO A 50 -5.22 2.13 11.31
C PRO A 50 -3.93 2.87 11.69
N LEU A 51 -2.83 2.12 11.74
CA LEU A 51 -1.51 2.64 12.07
C LEU A 51 -0.88 3.36 10.87
N ASN A 52 -1.47 4.50 10.49
CA ASN A 52 -0.91 5.35 9.44
C ASN A 52 0.46 5.86 9.89
N PHE A 53 1.42 5.85 8.96
CA PHE A 53 2.77 6.33 9.22
C PHE A 53 3.30 7.12 8.02
N SER A 54 4.42 7.79 8.22
CA SER A 54 5.18 8.48 7.19
C SER A 54 6.61 7.99 7.15
N ILE A 55 7.24 8.04 5.98
CA ILE A 55 8.66 7.73 5.79
C ILE A 55 9.44 9.06 5.81
N SER A 56 10.50 9.13 6.62
CA SER A 56 11.28 10.35 6.79
C SER A 56 12.01 10.77 5.50
N ASP A 57 12.54 9.79 4.77
CA ASP A 57 13.23 10.02 3.50
C ASP A 57 12.26 10.42 2.39
N ARG A 58 12.66 11.35 1.50
CA ARG A 58 11.86 11.67 0.31
C ARG A 58 11.85 10.50 -0.65
N CYS A 59 10.68 9.91 -0.86
CA CYS A 59 10.44 8.87 -1.86
C CYS A 59 9.54 9.43 -2.97
N GLU A 60 9.77 9.04 -4.22
CA GLU A 60 8.86 9.41 -5.32
C GLU A 60 7.59 8.55 -5.27
N ARG A 61 7.76 7.26 -4.96
CA ARG A 61 6.66 6.32 -4.76
C ARG A 61 6.98 5.33 -3.66
N VAL A 62 5.94 4.97 -2.93
CA VAL A 62 6.02 3.97 -1.87
C VAL A 62 4.98 2.90 -2.14
N LEU A 63 5.41 1.64 -2.07
CA LEU A 63 4.53 0.48 -1.97
C LEU A 63 4.68 -0.12 -0.57
N VAL A 64 3.56 -0.24 0.15
CA VAL A 64 3.51 -0.93 1.44
C VAL A 64 2.63 -2.15 1.32
N ILE A 65 3.17 -3.29 1.77
CA ILE A 65 2.43 -4.55 1.89
C ILE A 65 2.33 -4.89 3.38
N ILE A 66 1.11 -5.01 3.87
CA ILE A 66 0.82 -5.48 5.23
C ILE A 66 0.19 -6.87 5.11
N SER A 67 0.83 -7.89 5.65
CA SER A 67 0.39 -9.29 5.58
C SER A 67 0.25 -9.89 6.97
N GLY A 68 -0.75 -10.73 7.16
CA GLY A 68 -0.86 -11.62 8.32
C GLY A 68 -0.74 -13.08 7.88
N GLU A 69 -1.04 -14.00 8.78
CA GLU A 69 -1.26 -15.41 8.44
C GLU A 69 -2.41 -15.55 7.41
N THR A 70 -3.46 -14.75 7.60
CA THR A 70 -4.60 -14.66 6.67
C THR A 70 -4.73 -13.26 6.09
N GLY A 71 -4.74 -13.15 4.77
CA GLY A 71 -5.01 -11.89 4.08
C GLY A 71 -3.81 -10.91 4.01
N LYS A 72 -3.98 -9.88 3.19
CA LYS A 72 -2.99 -8.82 3.00
C LYS A 72 -3.62 -7.52 2.50
N ILE A 73 -2.93 -6.41 2.72
CA ILE A 73 -3.28 -5.08 2.22
C ILE A 73 -2.08 -4.57 1.40
N GLU A 74 -2.35 -4.12 0.18
CA GLU A 74 -1.38 -3.41 -0.66
C GLU A 74 -1.77 -1.93 -0.73
N ILE A 75 -0.82 -1.05 -0.42
CA ILE A 75 -1.00 0.40 -0.39
C ILE A 75 0.05 1.02 -1.29
N LYS A 76 -0.38 1.86 -2.22
CA LYS A 76 0.51 2.65 -3.09
C LYS A 76 0.35 4.11 -2.69
N SER A 77 1.46 4.77 -2.40
CA SER A 77 1.49 6.21 -2.22
C SER A 77 2.44 6.88 -3.22
N SER A 78 2.05 8.07 -3.66
CA SER A 78 2.88 8.99 -4.45
C SER A 78 3.59 10.03 -3.58
N ASP A 79 3.50 9.88 -2.25
CA ASP A 79 4.20 10.69 -1.28
C ASP A 79 4.75 9.81 -0.14
N ASN A 80 5.33 10.45 0.86
CA ASN A 80 5.91 9.78 2.01
C ASN A 80 4.87 9.26 3.02
N LYS A 81 3.57 9.45 2.80
CA LYS A 81 2.51 9.09 3.75
C LYS A 81 1.87 7.76 3.36
N VAL A 82 1.72 6.91 4.35
CA VAL A 82 1.07 5.61 4.22
C VAL A 82 -0.25 5.68 4.96
N ILE A 83 -1.32 5.84 4.19
CA ILE A 83 -2.70 5.86 4.71
C ILE A 83 -3.33 4.48 4.49
N ILE A 84 -3.52 3.75 5.59
CA ILE A 84 -4.08 2.41 5.59
C ILE A 84 -5.61 2.52 5.52
N PRO A 85 -6.27 1.90 4.51
CA PRO A 85 -7.72 1.94 4.41
C PRO A 85 -8.39 1.26 5.61
N SER A 86 -9.22 2.02 6.34
CA SER A 86 -9.83 1.58 7.61
C SER A 86 -10.57 0.24 7.51
N ASP A 87 -11.37 0.04 6.47
CA ASP A 87 -12.15 -1.20 6.30
C ASP A 87 -11.25 -2.42 6.09
N LYS A 88 -10.18 -2.25 5.31
CA LYS A 88 -9.20 -3.33 5.06
C LYS A 88 -8.39 -3.62 6.32
N TRP A 89 -7.97 -2.58 7.05
CA TRP A 89 -7.26 -2.71 8.31
C TRP A 89 -8.08 -3.48 9.34
N LYS A 90 -9.33 -3.06 9.55
CA LYS A 90 -10.25 -3.71 10.49
C LYS A 90 -10.44 -5.19 10.17
N LYS A 91 -10.61 -5.52 8.88
CA LYS A 91 -10.71 -6.91 8.43
C LYS A 91 -9.43 -7.69 8.72
N LEU A 92 -8.27 -7.17 8.30
CA LEU A 92 -6.98 -7.85 8.47
C LEU A 92 -6.66 -8.10 9.95
N ILE A 93 -6.83 -7.11 10.81
CA ILE A 93 -6.55 -7.25 12.25
C ILE A 93 -7.48 -8.28 12.89
N HIS A 94 -8.77 -8.26 12.52
CA HIS A 94 -9.75 -9.21 13.04
C HIS A 94 -9.40 -10.66 12.66
N GLU A 95 -8.96 -10.89 11.42
CA GLU A 95 -8.59 -12.20 10.91
C GLU A 95 -7.25 -12.73 11.47
N ASN A 96 -6.41 -11.86 12.05
CA ASN A 96 -5.08 -12.22 12.56
C ASN A 96 -4.91 -11.95 14.07
N ARG A 97 -6.00 -12.01 14.84
CA ARG A 97 -5.98 -11.80 16.29
C ARG A 97 -5.08 -12.82 17.00
N GLY A 98 -4.20 -12.32 17.87
CA GLY A 98 -3.20 -13.14 18.57
C GLY A 98 -2.00 -13.54 17.70
N GLY A 99 -2.02 -13.23 16.40
CA GLY A 99 -0.91 -13.42 15.47
C GLY A 99 -0.05 -12.17 15.33
N SER A 100 0.86 -12.21 14.35
CA SER A 100 1.72 -11.08 13.97
C SER A 100 1.36 -10.58 12.58
N LEU A 101 1.54 -9.29 12.36
CA LEU A 101 1.50 -8.70 11.02
C LEU A 101 2.93 -8.36 10.57
N LYS A 102 3.25 -8.68 9.32
CA LYS A 102 4.47 -8.25 8.65
C LYS A 102 4.17 -7.02 7.80
N VAL A 103 5.01 -5.99 7.93
CA VAL A 103 4.95 -4.80 7.08
C VAL A 103 6.21 -4.76 6.23
N GLU A 104 6.03 -4.72 4.92
CA GLU A 104 7.10 -4.59 3.95
C GLU A 104 6.94 -3.26 3.21
N VAL A 105 8.02 -2.49 3.15
CA VAL A 105 8.05 -1.16 2.54
C VAL A 105 9.02 -1.19 1.37
N PHE A 106 8.54 -0.81 0.19
CA PHE A 106 9.33 -0.67 -1.01
C PHE A 106 9.26 0.79 -1.44
N ALA A 107 10.40 1.49 -1.39
CA ALA A 107 10.54 2.86 -1.85
C ALA A 107 11.19 2.89 -3.24
N ILE A 108 10.70 3.79 -4.09
CA ILE A 108 11.22 4.08 -5.43
C ILE A 108 11.60 5.56 -5.49
#